data_AF-A0A3B1J422-F1
#
_entry.id   AF-A0A3B1J422-F1
#
_cell.length_a   1.000
_cell.length_b   1.000
_cell.length_c   1.000
_cell.angle_alpha   90.00
_cell.angle_beta   90.00
_cell.angle_gamma   90.00
#
_symmetry.space_group_name_H-M   'P 1'
#
loop_
_entity.id
_entity.type
_entity.pdbx_description
1 polymer ?
#
loop_
_entity_poly.entity_id
_entity_poly.type
_entity_poly.pdbx_seq_one_letter_code
_entity_poly.pdbx_strand_id
1 'polypeptide(L)' 'MVKKGHKRKNWTERWFELTPEVISYYESEDLLEKKGYVSLDLEHNPTPNPNLNP' A
#
# COMPACT_ATOMS: atom_id res chain seq x y z
N MET A 1 3.47 -13.56 -24.82
CA MET A 1 2.69 -14.38 -23.86
C MET A 1 2.45 -13.55 -22.61
N VAL A 2 1.22 -13.12 -22.34
CA VAL A 2 0.93 -12.26 -21.19
C VAL A 2 0.39 -13.16 -20.10
N LYS A 3 1.17 -13.38 -19.04
CA LYS A 3 0.68 -13.98 -17.79
C LYS A 3 -0.25 -12.95 -17.15
N LYS A 4 -1.51 -12.90 -17.61
CA LYS A 4 -2.58 -12.11 -17.01
C LYS A 4 -2.68 -12.61 -15.57
N GLY A 5 -2.17 -11.78 -14.65
CA GLY A 5 -1.91 -12.15 -13.27
C GLY A 5 -3.03 -13.00 -12.70
N HIS A 6 -2.69 -14.20 -12.27
CA HIS A 6 -3.55 -14.99 -11.41
C HIS A 6 -3.81 -14.07 -10.21
N LYS A 7 -5.04 -13.52 -10.09
CA LYS A 7 -5.48 -12.79 -8.90
C LYS A 7 -5.39 -13.76 -7.74
N ARG A 8 -4.20 -13.87 -7.16
CA ARG A 8 -3.94 -14.73 -6.02
C ARG A 8 -4.74 -14.14 -4.87
N LYS A 9 -5.89 -14.74 -4.59
CA LYS A 9 -6.67 -14.51 -3.38
C LYS A 9 -5.94 -15.18 -2.21
N ASN A 10 -4.75 -14.69 -1.87
CA ASN A 10 -4.07 -15.09 -0.63
C ASN A 10 -4.66 -14.20 0.47
N TRP A 11 -5.88 -14.51 0.89
CA TRP A 11 -6.39 -13.97 2.13
C TRP A 11 -5.66 -14.71 3.25
N THR A 12 -4.67 -14.05 3.82
CA THR A 12 -3.98 -14.51 5.02
C THR A 12 -4.34 -13.54 6.13
N GLU A 13 -4.42 -14.03 7.36
CA GLU A 13 -4.47 -13.17 8.53
C GLU A 13 -3.24 -12.25 8.52
N ARG A 14 -3.44 -10.98 8.86
CA ARG A 14 -2.39 -9.97 8.97
C ARG A 14 -2.73 -9.04 10.10
N TRP A 15 -1.73 -8.76 10.90
CA TRP A 15 -1.84 -7.84 12.03
C TRP A 15 -1.44 -6.46 11.56
N PHE A 16 -2.30 -5.48 11.81
CA PHE A 16 -2.10 -4.11 11.34
C PHE A 16 -1.82 -3.18 12.51
N GLU A 17 -0.83 -2.33 12.33
CA GLU A 17 -0.51 -1.22 13.22
C GLU A 17 -0.72 0.09 12.46
N LEU A 18 -1.57 0.95 13.00
CA LEU A 18 -1.85 2.27 12.44
C LEU A 18 -1.07 3.32 13.22
N THR A 19 -0.21 4.05 12.53
CA THR A 19 0.43 5.27 13.03
C THR A 19 -0.08 6.47 12.23
N PRO A 20 0.15 7.71 12.70
CA PRO A 20 -0.29 8.91 11.97
C PRO A 20 0.28 9.03 10.54
N GLU A 21 1.46 8.46 10.29
CA GLU A 21 2.18 8.58 9.02
C GLU A 21 2.00 7.35 8.12
N VAL A 22 1.83 6.15 8.70
CA VAL A 22 1.82 4.90 7.94
C VAL A 22 0.89 3.84 8.55
N ILE A 23 0.42 2.92 7.71
CA ILE A 23 -0.18 1.65 8.14
C ILE A 23 0.83 0.54 7.91
N SER A 24 1.35 -0.07 8.97
CA SER A 24 2.24 -1.24 8.90
C SER A 24 1.44 -2.54 9.01
N TYR A 25 1.91 -3.61 8.37
CA TYR A 25 1.31 -4.94 8.48
C TYR A 25 2.35 -6.03 8.74
N TYR A 26 1.96 -6.98 9.59
CA TYR A 26 2.81 -8.01 10.17
C TYR A 26 2.18 -9.40 9.96
N GLU A 27 2.98 -10.46 10.11
CA GLU A 27 2.49 -11.84 10.00
C GLU A 27 1.74 -12.32 11.24
N SER A 28 2.17 -11.90 12.43
CA SER A 28 1.59 -12.31 13.72
C SER A 28 1.31 -11.13 14.64
N GLU A 29 0.53 -11.39 15.69
CA GLU A 29 0.13 -10.41 16.72
C GLU A 29 1.34 -9.84 17.47
N ASP A 30 2.41 -10.60 17.58
CA ASP A 30 3.63 -10.18 18.28
C ASP A 30 4.37 -9.01 17.59
N LEU A 31 3.91 -8.61 16.40
CA LEU A 31 4.49 -7.54 15.56
C LEU A 31 5.99 -7.73 15.24
N LEU A 32 6.50 -8.96 15.38
CA LEU A 32 7.94 -9.25 15.19
C LEU A 32 8.34 -9.22 13.71
N GLU A 33 7.50 -9.78 12.84
CA GLU A 33 7.81 -9.90 11.42
C GLU A 33 6.98 -8.93 10.57
N LYS A 34 7.55 -7.74 10.33
CA LYS A 34 6.97 -6.72 9.46
C LYS A 34 7.00 -7.18 8.00
N LYS A 35 5.83 -7.35 7.41
CA LYS A 35 5.69 -7.73 5.99
C LYS A 35 5.62 -6.52 5.06
N GLY A 36 5.27 -5.34 5.58
CA GLY A 36 5.34 -4.08 4.84
C GLY A 36 4.60 -2.94 5.51
N TYR A 37 4.48 -1.82 4.77
CA TYR A 37 3.71 -0.66 5.20
C TYR A 37 3.09 0.09 4.01
N VAL A 38 2.10 0.93 4.29
CA VAL A 38 1.43 1.84 3.35
C VAL A 38 1.56 3.25 3.92
N SER A 39 2.17 4.17 3.17
CA SER A 39 2.24 5.57 3.57
C SER A 39 0.87 6.23 3.50
N LEU A 40 0.50 6.94 4.58
CA LEU A 40 -0.71 7.75 4.66
C LEU A 40 -0.46 9.19 4.21
N ASP A 41 0.79 9.56 3.95
CA ASP A 41 1.14 10.78 3.27
C ASP A 41 0.39 10.81 1.95
N LEU A 42 -0.69 11.58 1.95
CA LEU A 42 -1.42 11.96 0.77
C LEU A 42 -0.47 12.84 -0.02
N GLU A 43 0.44 12.23 -0.78
CA GLU A 43 1.17 12.93 -1.82
C GLU A 43 0.11 13.38 -2.81
N HIS A 44 -0.43 14.58 -2.56
CA HIS A 44 -1.10 15.39 -3.55
C HIS A 44 0.00 15.68 -4.56
N ASN A 45 0.20 14.75 -5.49
CA ASN A 45 0.78 15.07 -6.77
C ASN A 45 -0.32 15.87 -7.48
N PRO A 46 -0.27 17.21 -7.55
CA PRO A 46 -0.99 17.87 -8.60
C PRO A 46 -0.36 17.32 -9.88
N THR A 47 -1.06 16.41 -10.55
CA THR A 47 -0.70 16.07 -11.93
C THR A 47 -0.56 17.42 -12.65
N PRO A 48 0.60 17.78 -13.20
CA PRO A 48 0.72 19.02 -13.94
C PRO A 48 -0.31 18.94 -15.06
N ASN A 49 -1.33 19.80 -15.00
CA ASN A 49 -2.45 19.76 -15.93
C ASN A 49 -1.91 20.02 -17.34
N PRO A 50 -1.95 19.02 -18.25
CA PRO A 50 -1.43 19.19 -19.60
C PRO A 50 -2.31 20.11 -20.47
N ASN A 51 -3.43 20.62 -19.95
CA ASN A 51 -4.38 21.46 -20.69
C ASN A 51 -4.29 22.95 -20.37
N LEU A 52 -3.22 23.42 -19.71
CA LEU A 52 -2.87 24.84 -19.79
C LEU A 52 -2.29 25.12 -21.17
N ASN A 53 -3.19 25.36 -22.14
CA ASN A 53 -2.80 25.99 -23.40
C ASN A 53 -2.53 27.49 -23.15
N PRO A 54 -1.49 28.07 -23.80
CA PRO A 54 -1.29 29.52 -23.85
C PRO A 54 -2.42 30.24 -24.61
#